data_AF-A0A847VLX6-F1
#
_entry.id   AF-A0A847VLX6-F1
#
_cell.length_a   1.000
_cell.length_b   1.000
_cell.length_c   1.000
_cell.angle_alpha   90.00
_cell.angle_beta   90.00
_cell.angle_gamma   90.00
#
_symmetry.space_group_name_H-M   'P 1'
#
loop_
_entity.id
_entity.type
_entity.pdbx_description
1 polymer ?
#
loop_
_entity_poly.entity_id
_entity_poly.type
_entity_poly.pdbx_seq_one_letter_code
_entity_poly.pdbx_strand_id
1 'polypeptide(L)'
;LSNQEGAALAARHGALSCDHLEHLSDAGVAALRAAGTVAVLLPGAYYFLRETRLPPVAALRAAGVPIAIATDHNPGTSPTLSLLLMLNMACTLFRLTPEEAWRGVTRHAARALGLADRGALAPGLRADFAVWDAGHPREIAYRFGHNPCRRVVCGGVERAPA
;
A
#
# COMPACT_ATOMS: atom_id res chain seq x y z
N LEU A 1 9.84 10.08 13.82
CA LEU A 1 10.44 10.71 12.61
C LEU A 1 10.16 12.23 12.65
N SER A 2 10.49 13.01 11.62
CA SER A 2 10.04 14.41 11.47
C SER A 2 9.78 14.74 10.00
N ASN A 3 9.03 15.81 9.67
CA ASN A 3 8.56 16.08 8.30
C ASN A 3 9.72 16.31 7.31
N GLN A 4 10.75 17.07 7.70
CA GLN A 4 11.94 17.45 6.89
C GLN A 4 11.66 17.91 5.44
N GLU A 5 10.41 18.22 5.11
CA GLU A 5 9.93 18.53 3.76
C GLU A 5 10.24 17.46 2.70
N GLY A 6 10.49 16.21 3.12
CA GLY A 6 10.90 15.13 2.22
C GLY A 6 9.87 14.84 1.12
N ALA A 7 8.58 14.88 1.45
CA ALA A 7 7.50 14.68 0.48
C ALA A 7 7.44 15.78 -0.59
N ALA A 8 7.72 17.04 -0.21
CA ALA A 8 7.75 18.14 -1.16
C ALA A 8 8.96 18.03 -2.10
N LEU A 9 10.11 17.60 -1.58
CA LEU A 9 11.29 17.31 -2.40
C LEU A 9 11.02 16.17 -3.39
N ALA A 10 10.47 15.05 -2.91
CA ALA A 10 10.11 13.91 -3.76
C ALA A 10 9.16 14.32 -4.89
N ALA A 11 8.11 15.09 -4.57
CA ALA A 11 7.15 15.59 -5.55
C ALA A 11 7.81 16.49 -6.61
N ARG A 12 8.71 17.40 -6.22
CA ARG A 12 9.42 18.29 -7.18
C ARG A 12 10.26 17.53 -8.21
N HIS A 13 10.75 16.35 -7.85
CA HIS A 13 11.55 15.50 -8.74
C HIS A 13 10.72 14.44 -9.47
N GLY A 14 9.38 14.50 -9.38
CA GLY A 14 8.51 13.53 -10.04
C GLY A 14 8.68 12.11 -9.50
N ALA A 15 8.96 11.97 -8.19
CA ALA A 15 9.07 10.67 -7.56
C ALA A 15 7.78 9.86 -7.76
N LEU A 16 7.93 8.56 -8.04
CA LEU A 16 6.81 7.64 -8.21
C LEU A 16 5.98 7.49 -6.92
N SER A 17 6.68 7.42 -5.78
CA SER A 17 6.08 7.32 -4.46
C SER A 17 6.86 8.11 -3.40
N CYS A 18 6.21 8.31 -2.26
CA CYS A 18 6.81 8.77 -1.02
C CYS A 18 6.21 7.97 0.14
N ASP A 19 7.07 7.46 1.03
CA ASP A 19 6.75 6.40 1.98
C ASP A 19 6.73 6.90 3.45
N HIS A 20 6.18 6.10 4.38
CA HIS A 20 5.97 6.40 5.81
C HIS A 20 4.90 7.48 6.10
N LEU A 21 5.22 8.75 5.86
CA LEU A 21 4.29 9.89 5.87
C LEU A 21 3.58 10.24 7.20
N GLU A 22 3.99 9.71 8.35
CA GLU A 22 3.37 10.03 9.67
C GLU A 22 3.45 11.54 10.01
N HIS A 23 4.51 12.20 9.53
CA HIS A 23 4.73 13.64 9.74
C HIS A 23 4.39 14.51 8.52
N LEU A 24 3.70 13.95 7.52
CA LEU A 24 3.33 14.67 6.30
C LEU A 24 2.45 15.89 6.63
N SER A 25 2.82 17.04 6.08
CA SER A 25 2.07 18.31 6.19
C SER A 25 1.03 18.47 5.07
N ASP A 26 0.06 19.36 5.23
CA ASP A 26 -0.95 19.67 4.21
C ASP A 26 -0.32 20.18 2.90
N ALA A 27 0.73 20.99 3.00
CA ALA A 27 1.50 21.42 1.83
C ALA A 27 2.17 20.23 1.11
N GLY A 28 2.65 19.25 1.89
CA GLY A 28 3.17 18.00 1.35
C GLY A 28 2.09 17.17 0.65
N VAL A 29 0.89 17.04 1.24
CA VAL A 29 -0.26 16.37 0.61
C VAL A 29 -0.59 17.01 -0.74
N ALA A 30 -0.68 18.34 -0.79
CA ALA A 30 -0.93 19.07 -2.02
C ALA A 30 0.17 18.83 -3.08
N ALA A 31 1.44 18.81 -2.66
CA ALA A 31 2.56 18.53 -3.54
C ALA A 31 2.51 17.12 -4.13
N LEU A 32 2.25 16.09 -3.30
CA LEU A 32 2.09 14.71 -3.77
C LEU A 32 0.95 14.60 -4.79
N ARG A 33 -0.18 15.26 -4.52
CA ARG A 33 -1.32 15.26 -5.45
C ARG A 33 -0.98 15.91 -6.79
N ALA A 34 -0.29 17.04 -6.76
CA ALA A 34 0.10 17.79 -7.96
C ALA A 34 1.10 17.01 -8.82
N ALA A 35 2.10 16.38 -8.19
CA ALA A 35 3.09 15.56 -8.88
C ALA A 35 2.56 14.19 -9.35
N GLY A 36 1.42 13.75 -8.80
CA GLY A 36 0.88 12.42 -9.07
C GLY A 36 1.65 11.30 -8.36
N THR A 37 2.46 11.65 -7.36
CA THR A 37 3.23 10.75 -6.49
C THR A 37 2.27 9.94 -5.59
N VAL A 38 2.56 8.65 -5.44
CA VAL A 38 1.78 7.75 -4.58
C VAL A 38 2.23 7.88 -3.12
N ALA A 39 1.28 7.96 -2.19
CA ALA A 39 1.55 7.90 -0.76
C ALA A 39 1.60 6.43 -0.31
N VAL A 40 2.75 5.92 0.12
CA VAL A 40 2.91 4.52 0.55
C VAL A 40 2.90 4.47 2.08
N LEU A 41 1.89 3.81 2.64
CA LEU A 41 1.73 3.64 4.09
C LEU A 41 2.34 2.31 4.53
N LEU A 42 3.08 2.35 5.65
CA LEU A 42 3.89 1.23 6.13
C LEU A 42 3.42 0.81 7.55
N PRO A 43 2.26 0.14 7.66
CA PRO A 43 1.65 -0.14 8.96
C PRO A 43 2.49 -1.08 9.84
N GLY A 44 3.29 -1.96 9.23
CA GLY A 44 4.20 -2.83 9.96
C GLY A 44 5.29 -2.05 10.70
N ALA A 45 5.86 -1.02 10.06
CA ALA A 45 6.87 -0.16 10.68
C ALA A 45 6.29 0.70 11.79
N TYR A 46 5.13 1.33 11.53
CA TYR A 46 4.36 2.06 12.53
C TYR A 46 4.09 1.22 13.78
N TYR A 47 3.62 -0.03 13.60
CA TYR A 47 3.34 -0.96 14.68
C TYR A 47 4.61 -1.31 15.48
N PHE A 48 5.67 -1.75 14.80
CA PHE A 48 6.86 -2.27 15.45
C PHE A 48 7.62 -1.18 16.23
N LEU A 49 7.66 0.04 15.69
CA LEU A 49 8.27 1.19 16.34
C LEU A 49 7.45 1.77 17.48
N ARG A 50 6.23 1.25 17.71
CA ARG A 50 5.26 1.79 18.68
C ARG A 50 4.98 3.27 18.44
N GLU A 51 4.96 3.66 17.16
CA GLU A 51 4.64 5.03 16.76
C GLU A 51 3.19 5.35 17.18
N THR A 52 2.98 6.60 17.56
CA THR A 52 1.68 7.10 18.04
C THR A 52 1.08 8.12 17.09
N ARG A 53 1.90 8.69 16.21
CA ARG A 53 1.46 9.65 15.20
C ARG A 53 0.97 8.93 13.96
N LEU A 54 -0.32 9.05 13.67
CA LEU A 54 -0.93 8.47 12.47
C LEU A 54 -0.53 9.25 11.20
N PRO A 55 -0.36 8.57 10.05
CA PRO A 55 -0.30 9.25 8.76
C PRO A 55 -1.63 9.98 8.48
N PRO A 56 -1.62 11.11 7.75
CA PRO A 56 -2.80 11.94 7.55
C PRO A 56 -3.74 11.36 6.46
N VAL A 57 -4.28 10.16 6.70
CA VAL A 57 -5.13 9.41 5.76
C VAL A 57 -6.34 10.24 5.30
N ALA A 58 -6.99 10.96 6.21
CA ALA A 58 -8.15 11.79 5.87
C ALA A 58 -7.78 12.91 4.87
N ALA A 59 -6.62 13.55 5.05
CA ALA A 59 -6.14 14.59 4.15
C ALA A 59 -5.73 14.02 2.79
N LEU A 60 -5.00 12.90 2.78
CA LEU A 60 -4.65 12.17 1.55
C LEU A 60 -5.89 11.78 0.75
N ARG A 61 -6.91 11.24 1.44
CA ARG A 61 -8.20 10.86 0.85
C ARG A 61 -8.94 12.06 0.28
N ALA A 62 -9.05 13.15 1.04
CA ALA A 62 -9.74 14.37 0.61
C ALA A 62 -9.05 15.02 -0.62
N ALA A 63 -7.72 14.97 -0.68
CA ALA A 63 -6.95 15.47 -1.81
C ALA A 63 -6.94 14.53 -3.03
N GLY A 64 -7.42 13.29 -2.88
CA GLY A 64 -7.39 12.27 -3.93
C GLY A 64 -5.97 11.76 -4.25
N VAL A 65 -5.06 11.78 -3.27
CA VAL A 65 -3.74 11.18 -3.41
C VAL A 65 -3.89 9.65 -3.41
N PRO A 66 -3.32 8.91 -4.38
CA PRO A 66 -3.34 7.45 -4.35
C PRO A 66 -2.57 6.94 -3.12
N ILE A 67 -3.20 6.04 -2.36
CA ILE A 67 -2.60 5.43 -1.17
C ILE A 67 -2.23 3.98 -1.49
N ALA A 68 -0.94 3.64 -1.38
CA ALA A 68 -0.41 2.29 -1.45
C ALA A 68 -0.07 1.74 -0.07
N ILE A 69 0.06 0.42 0.04
CA ILE A 69 0.44 -0.28 1.27
C ILE A 69 1.57 -1.26 0.93
N ALA A 70 2.59 -1.32 1.79
CA ALA A 70 3.67 -2.28 1.66
C ALA A 70 4.06 -2.87 3.02
N THR A 71 4.83 -3.97 2.99
CA THR A 71 5.35 -4.63 4.20
C THR A 71 6.45 -3.84 4.89
N ASP A 72 7.18 -3.03 4.14
CA ASP A 72 8.47 -2.48 4.57
C ASP A 72 9.39 -3.57 5.12
N HIS A 73 9.37 -4.78 4.53
CA HIS A 73 10.12 -5.91 5.11
C HIS A 73 11.60 -5.56 5.30
N ASN A 74 12.01 -5.47 6.56
CA ASN A 74 13.38 -5.14 6.93
C ASN A 74 13.68 -5.62 8.36
N PRO A 75 14.96 -5.84 8.72
CA PRO A 75 15.30 -6.43 10.01
C PRO A 75 15.13 -5.49 11.21
N GLY A 76 15.07 -4.17 11.00
CA GLY A 76 15.12 -3.18 12.06
C GLY A 76 13.77 -2.66 12.51
N THR A 77 12.87 -2.37 11.56
CA THR A 77 11.61 -1.66 11.82
C THR A 77 10.39 -2.40 11.31
N SER A 78 10.50 -3.35 10.38
CA SER A 78 9.35 -4.20 10.01
C SER A 78 9.76 -5.63 9.66
N PRO A 79 10.05 -6.47 10.66
CA PRO A 79 10.47 -7.85 10.43
C PRO A 79 9.29 -8.78 10.11
N THR A 80 8.48 -8.44 9.11
CA THR A 80 7.33 -9.21 8.64
C THR A 80 7.42 -9.51 7.15
N LEU A 81 7.01 -10.72 6.77
CA LEU A 81 6.92 -11.15 5.37
C LEU A 81 5.48 -11.17 4.83
N SER A 82 4.50 -10.81 5.66
CA SER A 82 3.09 -10.96 5.31
C SER A 82 2.49 -9.66 4.80
N LEU A 83 2.26 -9.58 3.47
CA LEU A 83 1.47 -8.49 2.89
C LEU A 83 0.00 -8.56 3.32
N LEU A 84 -0.55 -9.76 3.54
CA LEU A 84 -1.92 -9.94 4.03
C LEU A 84 -2.12 -9.32 5.43
N LEU A 85 -1.11 -9.47 6.29
CA LEU A 85 -1.11 -8.77 7.58
C LEU A 85 -1.15 -7.25 7.40
N MET A 86 -0.48 -6.70 6.38
CA MET A 86 -0.51 -5.26 6.11
C MET A 86 -1.87 -4.76 5.65
N LEU A 87 -2.66 -5.56 4.90
CA LEU A 87 -4.05 -5.19 4.58
C LEU A 87 -4.86 -5.02 5.88
N ASN A 88 -4.73 -5.98 6.81
CA ASN A 88 -5.39 -5.90 8.09
C ASN A 88 -4.92 -4.70 8.91
N MET A 89 -3.60 -4.52 9.08
CA MET A 89 -3.06 -3.44 9.89
C MET A 89 -3.39 -2.07 9.31
N ALA A 90 -3.41 -1.90 7.98
CA ALA A 90 -3.85 -0.65 7.36
C ALA A 90 -5.33 -0.32 7.69
N CYS A 91 -6.21 -1.33 7.71
CA CYS A 91 -7.60 -1.13 8.12
C CYS A 91 -7.71 -0.83 9.63
N THR A 92 -7.02 -1.62 10.46
CA THR A 92 -7.12 -1.57 11.92
C THR A 92 -6.46 -0.32 12.51
N LEU A 93 -5.22 -0.03 12.10
CA LEU A 93 -4.40 1.05 12.64
C LEU A 93 -4.69 2.38 11.93
N PHE A 94 -4.79 2.36 10.60
CA PHE A 94 -4.89 3.59 9.78
C PHE A 94 -6.32 3.90 9.30
N ARG A 95 -7.31 3.07 9.65
CA ARG A 95 -8.73 3.27 9.32
C ARG A 95 -8.98 3.37 7.81
N LEU A 96 -8.18 2.67 7.02
CA LEU A 96 -8.52 2.41 5.63
C LEU A 96 -9.72 1.47 5.55
N THR A 97 -10.52 1.60 4.51
CA THR A 97 -11.53 0.57 4.18
C THR A 97 -10.85 -0.65 3.55
N PRO A 98 -11.46 -1.84 3.59
CA PRO A 98 -10.94 -3.00 2.88
C PRO A 98 -10.73 -2.73 1.38
N GLU A 99 -11.59 -1.91 0.76
CA GLU A 99 -11.45 -1.52 -0.64
C GLU A 99 -10.20 -0.64 -0.87
N GLU A 100 -9.97 0.36 -0.01
CA GLU A 100 -8.75 1.17 -0.07
C GLU A 100 -7.51 0.32 0.12
N ALA A 101 -7.54 -0.64 1.05
CA ALA A 101 -6.42 -1.54 1.29
C ALA A 101 -6.11 -2.41 0.06
N TRP A 102 -7.14 -2.97 -0.59
CA TRP A 102 -6.98 -3.73 -1.82
C TRP A 102 -6.43 -2.90 -2.97
N ARG A 103 -6.96 -1.69 -3.18
CA ARG A 103 -6.39 -0.75 -4.17
C ARG A 103 -4.93 -0.43 -3.82
N GLY A 104 -4.63 -0.33 -2.53
CA GLY A 104 -3.30 -0.05 -1.99
C GLY A 104 -2.23 -1.08 -2.33
N VAL A 105 -2.59 -2.36 -2.36
CA VAL A 105 -1.68 -3.47 -2.70
C VAL A 105 -1.78 -3.95 -4.15
N THR A 106 -2.64 -3.34 -4.96
CA THR A 106 -2.82 -3.68 -6.39
C THR A 106 -2.55 -2.46 -7.26
N ARG A 107 -3.59 -1.71 -7.62
CA ARG A 107 -3.51 -0.58 -8.57
C ARG A 107 -2.57 0.52 -8.11
N HIS A 108 -2.61 0.91 -6.83
CA HIS A 108 -1.76 1.98 -6.32
C HIS A 108 -0.32 1.52 -6.09
N ALA A 109 -0.11 0.26 -5.68
CA ALA A 109 1.23 -0.32 -5.61
C ALA A 109 1.89 -0.42 -7.00
N ALA A 110 1.15 -0.86 -8.03
CA ALA A 110 1.66 -0.87 -9.40
C ALA A 110 2.06 0.54 -9.87
N ARG A 111 1.22 1.56 -9.57
CA ARG A 111 1.53 2.96 -9.85
C ARG A 111 2.77 3.46 -9.09
N ALA A 112 2.92 3.12 -7.82
CA ALA A 112 4.09 3.48 -7.01
C ALA A 112 5.40 2.93 -7.58
N LEU A 113 5.33 1.84 -8.35
CA LEU A 113 6.47 1.21 -9.03
C LEU A 113 6.62 1.62 -10.50
N GLY A 114 5.76 2.52 -11.02
CA GLY A 114 5.77 2.91 -12.43
C GLY A 114 5.32 1.80 -13.39
N LEU A 115 4.61 0.78 -12.89
CA LEU A 115 4.15 -0.37 -13.65
C LEU A 115 2.73 -0.14 -14.16
N ALA A 116 2.60 0.11 -15.47
CA ALA A 116 1.31 0.34 -16.12
C ALA A 116 0.64 -0.94 -16.65
N ASP A 117 1.36 -2.06 -16.68
CA ASP A 117 0.93 -3.33 -17.27
C ASP A 117 0.25 -4.27 -16.27
N ARG A 118 0.10 -3.89 -14.99
CA ARG A 118 -0.45 -4.76 -13.92
C ARG A 118 -1.15 -3.98 -12.81
N GLY A 119 -1.67 -4.70 -11.81
CA GLY A 119 -2.39 -4.14 -10.67
C GLY A 119 -3.90 -4.01 -10.90
N ALA A 120 -4.40 -4.47 -12.04
CA ALA A 120 -5.82 -4.62 -12.36
C ALA A 120 -6.03 -5.83 -13.27
N LEU A 121 -7.25 -6.39 -13.26
CA LEU A 121 -7.66 -7.44 -14.19
C LEU A 121 -8.44 -6.82 -15.34
N ALA A 122 -7.78 -6.62 -16.47
CA ALA A 122 -8.38 -6.07 -17.67
C ALA A 122 -7.68 -6.63 -18.93
N PRO A 123 -8.39 -6.74 -20.07
CA PRO A 123 -7.76 -7.11 -21.34
C PRO A 123 -6.57 -6.21 -21.68
N GLY A 124 -5.49 -6.81 -22.18
CA GLY A 124 -4.24 -6.11 -22.54
C GLY A 124 -3.26 -5.91 -21.39
N LEU A 125 -3.66 -6.19 -20.13
CA LEU A 125 -2.73 -6.21 -19.00
C LEU A 125 -2.07 -7.58 -18.82
N ARG A 126 -0.93 -7.60 -18.13
CA ARG A 126 -0.23 -8.82 -17.76
C ARG A 126 -1.13 -9.70 -16.90
N ALA A 127 -1.16 -10.99 -17.23
CA ALA A 127 -1.92 -12.00 -16.49
C ALA A 127 -1.23 -12.36 -15.15
N ASP A 128 -1.25 -11.40 -14.22
CA ASP A 128 -0.79 -11.52 -12.84
C ASP A 128 -2.01 -11.48 -11.91
N PHE A 129 -2.37 -12.61 -11.29
CA PHE A 129 -3.52 -12.69 -10.37
C PHE A 129 -3.37 -13.81 -9.34
N ALA A 130 -4.14 -13.70 -8.27
CA ALA A 130 -4.24 -14.71 -7.22
C ALA A 130 -5.70 -15.18 -7.09
N VAL A 131 -5.87 -16.47 -6.84
CA VAL A 131 -7.17 -17.09 -6.54
C VAL A 131 -7.24 -17.31 -5.04
N TRP A 132 -8.29 -16.81 -4.42
CA TRP A 132 -8.47 -16.80 -2.96
C TRP A 132 -9.62 -17.72 -2.55
N ASP A 133 -9.45 -18.43 -1.45
CA ASP A 133 -10.54 -19.12 -0.76
C ASP A 133 -11.30 -18.15 0.16
N ALA A 134 -12.15 -17.32 -0.45
CA ALA A 134 -12.97 -16.35 0.24
C ALA A 134 -14.27 -16.09 -0.52
N GLY A 135 -15.37 -15.87 0.21
CA GLY A 135 -16.65 -15.48 -0.40
C GLY A 135 -16.68 -14.01 -0.80
N HIS A 136 -15.83 -13.17 -0.21
CA HIS A 136 -15.71 -11.75 -0.53
C HIS A 136 -14.30 -11.19 -0.25
N PRO A 137 -13.76 -10.25 -1.06
CA PRO A 137 -12.41 -9.70 -0.88
C PRO A 137 -12.13 -9.10 0.50
N ARG A 138 -13.15 -8.52 1.15
CA ARG A 138 -13.04 -7.96 2.51
C ARG A 138 -12.53 -8.96 3.56
N GLU A 139 -12.79 -10.26 3.36
CA GLU A 139 -12.39 -11.30 4.31
C GLU A 139 -10.86 -11.40 4.45
N ILE A 140 -10.14 -11.08 3.37
CA ILE A 140 -8.68 -11.08 3.33
C ILE A 140 -8.08 -9.94 4.16
N ALA A 141 -8.75 -8.78 4.17
CA ALA A 141 -8.35 -7.67 5.04
C ALA A 141 -8.83 -7.88 6.50
N TYR A 142 -9.87 -8.68 6.72
CA TYR A 142 -10.46 -8.93 8.03
C TYR A 142 -9.64 -9.93 8.87
N ARG A 143 -9.27 -11.09 8.31
CA ARG A 143 -8.52 -12.12 9.04
C ARG A 143 -7.03 -11.78 9.03
N PHE A 144 -6.39 -11.74 10.20
CA PHE A 144 -4.94 -11.65 10.33
C PHE A 144 -4.36 -13.01 10.75
N GLY A 145 -3.12 -13.29 10.35
CA GLY A 145 -2.45 -14.58 10.64
C GLY A 145 -2.97 -15.77 9.81
N HIS A 146 -3.63 -15.51 8.68
CA HIS A 146 -4.18 -16.54 7.80
C HIS A 146 -3.86 -16.25 6.33
N ASN A 147 -3.47 -17.28 5.58
CA ASN A 147 -3.25 -17.19 4.13
C ASN A 147 -4.23 -18.12 3.39
N PRO A 148 -5.33 -17.58 2.82
CA PRO A 148 -6.30 -18.36 2.03
C PRO A 148 -5.95 -18.38 0.53
N CYS A 149 -4.72 -18.04 0.13
CA CYS A 149 -4.32 -18.07 -1.27
C CYS A 149 -4.30 -19.53 -1.77
N ARG A 150 -5.06 -19.82 -2.82
CA ARG A 150 -5.14 -21.15 -3.44
C ARG A 150 -4.19 -21.29 -4.61
N ARG A 151 -4.08 -20.25 -5.44
CA ARG A 151 -3.27 -20.25 -6.67
C ARG A 151 -2.71 -18.87 -6.92
N VAL A 152 -1.51 -18.83 -7.49
CA VAL A 152 -0.87 -17.61 -7.96
C VAL A 152 -0.51 -17.80 -9.42
N VAL A 153 -0.85 -16.84 -10.27
CA VAL A 153 -0.49 -16.82 -11.69
C VAL A 153 0.33 -15.57 -11.94
N CYS A 154 1.51 -15.74 -12.53
CA CYS A 154 2.43 -14.65 -12.88
C CYS A 154 2.81 -14.75 -14.36
N GLY A 155 2.43 -13.75 -15.15
CA GLY A 155 2.64 -13.73 -16.60
C GLY A 155 1.91 -14.87 -17.31
N GLY A 156 0.74 -15.28 -16.81
CA GLY A 156 -0.02 -16.42 -17.35
C GLY A 156 0.50 -17.79 -16.93
N VAL A 157 1.55 -17.86 -16.10
CA VAL A 157 2.11 -19.13 -15.61
C VAL A 157 1.77 -19.32 -14.14
N GLU A 158 1.18 -20.46 -13.80
CA GLU A 158 0.88 -20.82 -12.42
C GLU A 158 2.17 -21.04 -11.61
N ARG A 159 2.19 -20.51 -10.39
CA ARG A 159 3.27 -20.62 -9.42
C ARG A 159 2.70 -21.25 -8.14
N ALA A 160 3.52 -22.04 -7.47
CA ALA A 160 3.17 -22.52 -6.14
C ALA A 160 2.94 -21.30 -5.21
N PRO A 161 1.84 -21.28 -4.44
CA PRO A 161 1.67 -20.25 -3.42
C PRO A 161 2.81 -20.37 -2.40
N ALA A 162 3.40 -19.22 -2.06
CA ALA A 162 4.41 -19.11 -1.01
C ALA A 162 3.76 -19.14 0.38
#